data_AF-J9SC70-F1
#
_entry.id   AF-J9SC70-F1
#
_cell.length_a   1.000
_cell.length_b   1.000
_cell.length_c   1.000
_cell.angle_alpha   90.00
_cell.angle_beta   90.00
_cell.angle_gamma   90.00
#
_symmetry.space_group_name_H-M   'P 1'
#
loop_
_entity.id
_entity.type
_entity.pdbx_description
1 polymer ?
#
loop_
_entity_poly.entity_id
_entity_poly.type
_entity_poly.pdbx_seq_one_letter_code
_entity_poly.pdbx_strand_id
1 'polypeptide(L)'
;MNLADQIEALARSCTAGVAEASHRFSARQRDLELAMDDHRRTAVRSETQQMRDDLENAADAADATPGIMLPADVADASPHLPPPNT
;
A
#
# COMPACT_ATOMS: atom_id res chain seq x y z
N MET A 1 -36.38 17.05 43.44
CA MET A 1 -35.40 16.41 42.53
C MET A 1 -34.25 15.91 43.38
N ASN A 2 -34.02 14.59 43.42
CA ASN A 2 -33.04 13.95 44.27
C ASN A 2 -31.65 13.93 43.59
N LEU A 3 -30.59 13.67 44.34
CA LEU A 3 -29.22 13.51 43.83
C LEU A 3 -29.12 12.40 42.79
N ALA A 4 -29.86 11.30 42.98
CA ALA A 4 -29.90 10.19 42.01
C ALA A 4 -30.42 10.66 40.63
N ASP A 5 -31.50 11.45 40.60
CA ASP A 5 -32.06 12.00 39.37
C ASP A 5 -31.07 12.93 38.65
N GLN A 6 -30.30 13.70 39.42
CA GLN A 6 -29.25 14.59 38.89
C GLN A 6 -28.10 13.81 38.26
N ILE A 7 -27.65 12.73 38.90
CA ILE A 7 -26.60 11.86 38.38
C ILE A 7 -27.08 11.18 37.08
N GLU A 8 -28.32 10.69 37.06
CA GLU A 8 -28.88 10.04 35.87
C GLU A 8 -29.03 11.02 34.70
N ALA A 9 -29.51 12.24 34.97
CA ALA A 9 -29.62 13.29 33.96
C ALA A 9 -28.24 13.66 33.38
N LEU A 10 -27.23 13.80 34.25
CA LEU A 10 -25.86 14.09 33.82
C LEU A 10 -25.30 12.96 32.95
N ALA A 11 -25.42 11.71 33.43
CA ALA A 11 -24.94 10.53 32.71
C ALA A 11 -25.58 10.43 31.32
N ARG A 12 -26.90 10.64 31.21
CA ARG A 12 -27.62 10.64 29.93
C ARG A 12 -27.09 11.72 28.98
N SER A 13 -26.82 12.93 29.49
CA SER A 13 -26.26 14.01 28.67
C SER A 13 -24.85 13.68 28.18
N CYS A 14 -24.01 13.11 29.04
CA CYS A 14 -22.65 12.71 28.69
C CYS A 14 -22.65 11.61 27.63
N THR A 15 -23.49 10.58 27.79
CA THR A 15 -23.63 9.50 26.80
C THR A 15 -24.12 10.04 25.45
N ALA A 16 -25.08 10.96 25.45
CA ALA A 16 -25.55 11.60 24.22
C ALA A 16 -24.43 12.39 23.52
N GLY A 17 -23.64 13.15 24.29
CA GLY A 17 -22.51 13.91 23.76
C GLY A 17 -21.42 13.02 23.17
N VAL A 18 -21.09 11.89 23.81
CA VAL A 18 -20.13 10.90 23.28
C VAL A 18 -20.64 10.27 21.99
N ALA A 19 -21.91 9.89 21.93
CA ALA A 19 -22.50 9.32 20.73
C ALA A 19 -22.46 10.30 19.55
N GLU A 20 -22.82 11.57 19.78
CA GLU A 20 -22.74 12.63 18.77
C GLU A 20 -21.30 12.87 18.29
N ALA A 21 -20.34 12.93 19.21
CA ALA A 21 -18.92 13.10 18.88
C ALA A 21 -18.40 11.91 18.05
N SER A 22 -18.78 10.68 18.42
CA SER A 22 -18.43 9.47 17.68
C SER A 22 -18.98 9.50 16.26
N HIS A 23 -20.25 9.86 16.08
CA HIS A 23 -20.85 9.99 14.75
C HIS A 23 -20.14 11.04 13.89
N ARG A 24 -19.81 12.20 14.45
CA ARG A 24 -19.05 13.25 13.75
C ARG A 24 -17.65 12.78 13.37
N PHE A 25 -16.95 12.10 14.28
CA PHE A 25 -15.62 11.54 14.00
C PHE A 25 -15.67 10.55 12.85
N SER A 26 -16.58 9.57 12.89
CA SER A 26 -16.70 8.57 11.82
C SER A 26 -17.11 9.19 10.49
N ALA A 27 -17.93 10.25 10.49
CA ALA A 27 -18.24 10.99 9.27
C ALA A 27 -16.98 11.65 8.69
N ARG A 28 -16.22 12.38 9.51
CA ARG A 28 -14.96 13.03 9.09
C ARG A 28 -13.91 12.04 8.63
N GLN A 29 -13.82 10.88 9.26
CA GLN A 29 -12.92 9.82 8.84
C GLN A 29 -13.26 9.32 7.43
N ARG A 30 -14.54 9.04 7.15
CA ARG A 30 -14.98 8.65 5.80
C ARG A 30 -14.72 9.74 4.77
N ASP A 31 -14.99 10.99 5.11
CA ASP A 31 -14.71 12.12 4.20
C ASP A 31 -13.21 12.23 3.88
N LEU A 32 -12.35 12.00 4.88
CA LEU A 32 -10.90 11.99 4.70
C LEU A 32 -10.44 10.82 3.83
N GLU A 33 -10.97 9.62 4.05
CA GLU A 33 -10.69 8.44 3.23
C GLU A 33 -11.05 8.70 1.76
N LEU A 34 -12.24 9.26 1.51
CA LEU A 34 -12.67 9.64 0.15
C LEU A 34 -11.74 10.69 -0.48
N ALA A 35 -11.35 11.72 0.28
CA ALA A 35 -10.45 12.76 -0.20
C ALA A 35 -9.04 12.22 -0.52
N MET A 36 -8.55 11.27 0.29
CA MET A 36 -7.26 10.60 0.06
C MET A 36 -7.29 9.68 -1.15
N ASP A 37 -8.39 8.96 -1.36
CA ASP A 37 -8.56 8.12 -2.55
C ASP A 37 -8.70 8.96 -3.81
N ASP A 38 -9.43 10.07 -3.77
CA ASP A 38 -9.51 11.02 -4.88
C ASP A 38 -8.14 11.66 -5.16
N HIS A 39 -7.42 12.08 -4.12
CA HIS A 39 -6.06 12.57 -4.27
C HIS A 39 -5.15 11.51 -4.90
N ARG A 40 -5.21 10.25 -4.48
CA ARG A 40 -4.39 9.19 -5.07
C ARG A 40 -4.70 8.98 -6.56
N ARG A 41 -5.95 9.17 -7.00
CA ARG A 41 -6.37 9.03 -8.40
C ARG A 41 -6.00 10.25 -9.25
N THR A 42 -6.16 11.44 -8.70
CA THR A 42 -6.15 12.70 -9.44
C THR A 42 -4.85 13.49 -9.24
N ALA A 43 -4.05 13.15 -8.22
CA ALA A 43 -2.75 13.79 -8.01
C ALA A 43 -1.89 13.63 -9.26
N VAL A 44 -1.48 14.78 -9.80
CA VAL A 44 -0.47 14.85 -10.84
C VAL A 44 0.76 14.14 -10.28
N ARG A 45 1.15 13.03 -10.93
CA ARG A 45 2.35 12.29 -10.55
C ARG A 45 3.51 13.27 -10.54
N SER A 46 4.24 13.34 -9.43
CA SER A 46 5.45 14.16 -9.43
C SER A 46 6.41 13.56 -10.45
N GLU A 47 7.21 14.42 -11.08
CA GLU A 47 8.24 14.01 -12.04
C GLU A 47 9.15 12.91 -11.46
N THR A 48 9.45 12.99 -10.16
CA THR A 48 10.22 11.96 -9.44
C THR A 48 9.50 10.62 -9.35
N GLN A 49 8.18 10.62 -9.18
CA GLN A 49 7.41 9.39 -9.16
C GLN A 49 7.36 8.75 -10.55
N GLN A 50 7.17 9.57 -11.59
CA GLN A 50 7.23 9.14 -12.99
C GLN A 50 8.59 8.48 -13.31
N MET A 51 9.69 9.13 -12.94
CA MET A 51 11.04 8.59 -13.17
C MET A 51 11.31 7.27 -12.43
N ARG A 52 10.71 7.05 -11.25
CA ARG A 52 10.83 5.78 -10.53
C ARG A 52 10.06 4.67 -11.23
N ASP A 53 8.82 4.94 -11.63
CA ASP A 53 7.99 3.97 -12.36
C ASP A 53 8.66 3.57 -13.69
N ASP A 54 9.22 4.54 -14.42
CA ASP A 54 9.94 4.29 -15.68
C ASP A 54 11.20 3.44 -15.46
N LEU A 55 11.92 3.67 -14.36
CA LEU A 55 13.09 2.87 -13.98
C LEU A 55 12.72 1.43 -13.60
N GLU A 56 11.65 1.25 -12.82
CA GLU A 56 11.13 -0.07 -12.45
C GLU A 56 10.70 -0.86 -13.69
N ASN A 57 9.93 -0.25 -14.58
CA ASN A 57 9.54 -0.87 -15.85
C ASN A 57 10.76 -1.24 -16.72
N ALA A 58 11.80 -0.40 -16.75
CA ALA A 58 13.03 -0.69 -17.48
C ALA A 58 13.83 -1.85 -16.86
N ALA A 59 13.86 -1.96 -15.53
CA ALA A 59 14.49 -3.06 -14.82
C ALA A 59 13.76 -4.38 -15.06
N ASP A 60 12.43 -4.39 -14.95
CA ASP A 60 11.60 -5.57 -15.26
C ASP A 60 11.76 -6.02 -16.71
N ALA A 61 11.83 -5.07 -17.65
CA ALA A 61 12.07 -5.38 -19.05
C ALA A 61 13.46 -5.99 -19.29
N ALA A 62 14.49 -5.53 -18.56
CA ALA A 62 15.84 -6.09 -18.63
C ALA A 62 15.87 -7.51 -18.05
N ASP A 63 15.21 -7.77 -16.92
CA ASP A 63 15.13 -9.10 -16.30
C ASP A 63 14.31 -10.09 -17.15
N ALA A 64 13.33 -9.59 -17.91
CA ALA A 64 12.52 -10.38 -18.83
C ALA A 64 13.25 -10.70 -20.16
N THR A 65 14.41 -10.11 -20.45
CA THR A 65 15.17 -10.50 -21.64
C THR A 65 15.75 -11.90 -21.43
N PRO A 66 15.53 -12.85 -22.36
CA PRO A 66 16.14 -14.17 -22.27
C PRO A 66 17.66 -14.01 -22.18
N GLY A 67 18.26 -14.51 -21.09
CA GLY A 67 19.70 -14.45 -20.90
C GLY A 67 20.41 -15.04 -22.12
N ILE A 68 21.17 -14.21 -22.83
CA ILE A 68 22.05 -14.70 -23.88
C ILE A 68 23.09 -15.55 -23.16
N MET A 69 23.02 -16.87 -23.35
CA MET A 69 24.05 -17.78 -22.84
C MET A 69 25.39 -17.26 -23.33
N LEU A 70 26.28 -16.93 -22.39
CA LEU A 70 27.64 -16.57 -22.74
C LEU A 70 28.30 -17.82 -23.33
N PRO A 71 29.29 -17.67 -24.22
CA PRO A 71 30.00 -18.83 -24.78
C PRO A 71 30.56 -19.81 -23.73
N ALA A 72 30.83 -19.33 -22.51
CA ALA A 72 31.19 -20.15 -21.36
C ALA A 72 30.02 -21.02 -20.85
N ASP A 73 28.80 -20.48 -20.77
CA ASP A 73 27.60 -21.20 -20.34
C ASP A 73 27.21 -22.30 -21.35
N VAL A 74 27.46 -22.04 -22.65
CA VAL A 74 27.26 -23.02 -23.73
C VAL A 74 28.27 -24.16 -23.65
N ALA A 75 29.49 -23.90 -23.18
CA ALA A 75 30.52 -24.92 -23.03
C ALA A 75 30.20 -25.90 -21.88
N ASP A 76 29.66 -25.40 -20.76
CA ASP A 76 29.23 -26.22 -19.61
C ASP A 76 27.97 -27.04 -19.87
N ALA A 77 27.07 -26.56 -20.72
CA ALA A 77 25.90 -27.30 -21.18
C ALA A 77 26.20 -28.23 -22.38
N SER A 78 27.44 -28.27 -22.86
CA SER A 78 27.83 -29.04 -24.04
C SER A 78 27.75 -30.55 -23.75
N PRO A 79 27.03 -31.34 -24.58
CA PRO A 79 26.89 -32.79 -24.39
C PRO A 79 28.19 -33.58 -24.62
N HIS A 80 29.30 -32.89 -24.92
CA HIS A 80 30.62 -33.48 -25.16
C HIS A 80 31.57 -33.39 -23.96
N LEU A 81 31.10 -32.94 -22.79
CA LEU A 81 31.89 -33.00 -21.57
C LEU A 81 32.04 -34.44 -21.07
N PRO A 82 33.26 -34.89 -20.70
CA PRO A 82 33.45 -36.18 -20.07
C PRO A 82 32.73 -36.22 -18.71
N PRO A 83 32.17 -37.37 -18.29
CA PRO A 83 31.47 -37.46 -17.02
C PRO A 83 32.41 -37.12 -15.85
N PRO A 84 31.90 -36.51 -14.77
CA PRO A 84 32.72 -36.17 -13.62
C PRO A 84 33.29 -37.45 -13.01
N ASN A 85 34.61 -37.53 -12.93
CA ASN A 85 35.29 -38.60 -12.22
C ASN A 85 35.01 -38.45 -10.71
N THR A 86 34.37 -39.47 -10.13
CA THR A 86 34.21 -39.66 -8.68
C THR A 86 35.54 -39.80 -7.97
#